data_AF-A0A8T1KBU5-F1
#
_entry.id   AF-A0A8T1KBU5-F1
#
_cell.length_a   1.000
_cell.length_b   1.000
_cell.length_c   1.000
_cell.angle_alpha   90.00
_cell.angle_beta   90.00
_cell.angle_gamma   90.00
#
_symmetry.space_group_name_H-M   'P 1'
#
loop_
_entity.id
_entity.type
_entity.pdbx_description
1 polymer ?
#
loop_
_entity_poly.entity_id
_entity_poly.type
_entity_poly.pdbx_seq_one_letter_code
_entity_poly.pdbx_strand_id
1 'polypeptide(L)'
;MSSSSDSDDNRRKSKKDKFHINSHGNPVHWAIGKVKEDVNWSQDEKDEHTKKQAKIQMLIMASLTTRLAQQLMDQKTGTDMWAELCKINEERNNDATKAQKAYRLQGELHRNHLRTNGDVRGHLYAMFRIKNELEELGSPLSDLQMVDMLLCSLPTQVCYNELRRKVLFSSNMSKYTPALGAR
;
A
#
# COMPACT_ATOMS: atom_id res chain seq x y z
N MET A 1 -39.44 -52.60 20.15
CA MET A 1 -39.43 -51.24 20.74
C MET A 1 -38.13 -50.58 20.27
N SER A 2 -38.27 -49.51 19.52
CA SER A 2 -37.24 -48.92 18.67
C SER A 2 -36.16 -48.20 19.48
N SER A 3 -34.89 -48.51 19.22
CA SER A 3 -33.75 -47.68 19.65
C SER A 3 -33.51 -46.62 18.57
N SER A 4 -33.88 -45.37 18.87
CA SER A 4 -33.45 -44.21 18.08
C SER A 4 -32.21 -43.62 18.75
N SER A 5 -31.10 -43.64 18.03
CA SER A 5 -29.84 -43.04 18.43
C SER A 5 -29.77 -41.66 17.77
N ASP A 6 -30.21 -40.63 18.48
CA ASP A 6 -30.12 -39.25 18.01
C ASP A 6 -28.74 -38.70 18.37
N SER A 7 -27.88 -38.63 17.36
CA SER A 7 -26.62 -37.90 17.41
C SER A 7 -26.91 -36.41 17.26
N ASP A 8 -26.83 -35.66 18.35
CA ASP A 8 -26.90 -34.21 18.40
C ASP A 8 -25.65 -33.57 17.77
N ASP A 9 -25.64 -33.44 16.44
CA ASP A 9 -24.68 -32.63 15.70
C ASP A 9 -25.11 -31.15 15.76
N ASN A 10 -24.95 -30.53 16.93
CA ASN A 10 -25.25 -29.12 17.13
C ASN A 10 -24.10 -28.25 16.60
N ARG A 11 -24.06 -28.15 15.27
CA ARG A 11 -23.21 -27.26 14.47
C ARG A 11 -23.26 -25.84 15.04
N ARG A 12 -22.18 -25.44 15.70
CA ARG A 12 -21.92 -24.09 16.24
C ARG A 12 -22.25 -23.02 15.20
N LYS A 13 -23.46 -22.46 15.28
CA LYS A 13 -23.82 -21.23 14.58
C LYS A 13 -23.05 -20.10 15.26
N SER A 14 -21.94 -19.70 14.63
CA SER A 14 -21.25 -18.44 14.92
C SER A 14 -22.28 -17.30 14.82
N LYS A 15 -22.83 -16.87 15.97
CA LYS A 15 -23.54 -15.61 16.08
C LYS A 15 -22.51 -14.52 15.79
N LYS A 16 -22.51 -14.06 14.54
CA LYS A 16 -21.85 -12.82 14.14
C LYS A 16 -22.75 -11.72 14.70
N ASP A 17 -22.62 -11.46 16.00
CA ASP A 17 -23.28 -10.33 16.64
C ASP A 17 -22.76 -9.08 15.93
N LYS A 18 -23.57 -8.55 15.03
CA LYS A 18 -23.33 -7.25 14.40
C LYS A 18 -23.36 -6.24 15.53
N PHE A 19 -22.17 -5.74 15.89
CA PHE A 19 -22.03 -4.65 16.84
C PHE A 19 -22.82 -3.45 16.31
N HIS A 20 -23.98 -3.21 16.93
CA HIS A 20 -24.78 -2.03 16.67
C HIS A 20 -24.06 -0.82 17.29
N ILE A 21 -23.51 0.04 16.43
CA ILE A 21 -22.91 1.32 16.82
C ILE A 21 -24.06 2.31 17.07
N ASN A 22 -24.68 2.22 18.25
CA ASN A 22 -25.76 3.12 18.63
C ASN A 22 -25.19 4.49 19.04
N SER A 23 -25.44 5.49 18.18
CA SER A 23 -25.77 6.92 18.40
C SER A 23 -25.12 7.80 19.49
N HIS A 24 -24.13 7.37 20.26
CA HIS A 24 -23.48 8.24 21.24
C HIS A 24 -22.08 8.56 20.77
N GLY A 25 -21.90 9.67 20.03
CA GLY A 25 -20.58 10.21 19.64
C GLY A 25 -19.78 9.38 18.61
N ASN A 26 -19.00 10.07 17.78
CA ASN A 26 -18.06 9.44 16.85
C ASN A 26 -16.87 8.86 17.64
N PRO A 27 -16.61 7.53 17.63
CA PRO A 27 -15.51 6.89 18.35
C PRO A 27 -14.13 7.50 18.05
N VAL A 28 -13.97 8.08 16.86
CA VAL A 28 -12.75 8.77 16.45
C VAL A 28 -12.43 9.96 17.36
N HIS A 29 -13.43 10.72 17.81
CA HIS A 29 -13.19 11.87 18.69
C HIS A 29 -12.68 11.48 20.07
N TRP A 30 -13.06 10.30 20.55
CA TRP A 30 -12.60 9.76 21.82
C TRP A 30 -11.19 9.18 21.69
N ALA A 31 -10.90 8.50 20.58
CA ALA A 31 -9.59 7.91 20.30
C ALA A 31 -8.48 8.96 20.11
N ILE A 32 -8.83 10.18 19.69
CA ILE A 32 -7.89 11.31 19.55
C ILE A 32 -7.53 11.94 20.92
N GLY A 33 -8.19 11.53 22.02
CA GLY A 33 -7.84 12.02 23.36
C GLY A 33 -8.23 13.48 23.62
N LYS A 34 -9.24 14.00 22.91
CA LYS A 34 -9.75 15.38 23.13
C LYS A 34 -10.38 15.59 24.50
N VAL A 35 -10.74 14.50 25.20
CA VAL A 35 -11.26 14.52 26.56
C VAL A 35 -10.22 13.85 27.45
N LYS A 36 -9.62 14.61 28.36
CA LYS A 36 -8.71 14.10 29.39
C LYS A 36 -9.45 14.04 30.72
N GLU A 37 -9.11 13.06 31.55
CA GLU A 37 -9.68 12.95 32.89
C GLU A 37 -9.38 14.22 33.70
N ASP A 38 -10.44 14.79 34.29
CA ASP A 38 -10.34 15.91 35.23
C ASP A 38 -10.47 15.38 36.65
N VAL A 39 -9.67 15.92 37.57
CA VAL A 39 -9.73 15.62 39.00
C VAL A 39 -11.12 15.96 39.56
N ASN A 40 -11.82 16.91 38.95
CA ASN A 40 -13.12 17.40 39.37
C ASN A 40 -14.32 16.61 38.80
N TRP A 41 -14.09 15.52 38.06
CA TRP A 41 -15.18 14.69 37.53
C TRP A 41 -15.93 13.91 38.61
N SER A 42 -17.24 13.83 38.43
CA SER A 42 -18.11 12.91 39.16
C SER A 42 -17.75 11.45 38.85
N GLN A 43 -18.22 10.53 39.70
CA GLN A 43 -17.99 9.10 39.49
C GLN A 43 -18.62 8.61 38.17
N ASP A 44 -19.80 9.14 37.82
CA ASP A 44 -20.51 8.80 36.58
C ASP A 44 -19.70 9.20 35.33
N GLU A 45 -19.05 10.36 35.34
CA GLU A 45 -18.20 10.82 34.24
C GLU A 45 -16.95 9.95 34.06
N LYS A 46 -16.33 9.51 35.17
CA LYS A 46 -15.20 8.58 35.16
C LYS A 46 -15.58 7.21 34.62
N ASP A 47 -16.74 6.69 35.02
CA ASP A 47 -17.25 5.41 34.55
C ASP A 47 -17.61 5.46 33.06
N GLU A 48 -18.19 6.57 32.58
CA GLU A 48 -18.48 6.77 31.16
C GLU A 48 -17.20 6.87 30.33
N HIS A 49 -16.18 7.59 30.81
CA HIS A 49 -14.88 7.66 30.17
C HIS A 49 -14.22 6.28 30.07
N THR A 50 -14.25 5.50 31.15
CA THR A 50 -13.70 4.13 31.19
C THR A 50 -14.40 3.22 30.18
N LYS A 51 -15.74 3.28 30.08
CA LYS A 51 -16.50 2.53 29.06
C LYS A 51 -16.11 2.93 27.64
N LYS A 52 -15.88 4.22 27.39
CA LYS A 52 -15.41 4.73 26.08
C LYS A 52 -14.01 4.20 25.76
N GLN A 53 -13.07 4.24 26.70
CA GLN A 53 -11.71 3.70 26.51
C GLN A 53 -11.74 2.19 26.22
N ALA A 54 -12.50 1.41 27.00
CA ALA A 54 -12.64 -0.04 26.78
C ALA A 54 -13.25 -0.36 25.39
N LYS A 55 -14.24 0.43 24.95
CA LYS A 55 -14.84 0.27 23.62
C LYS A 55 -13.83 0.54 22.50
N ILE A 56 -12.97 1.55 22.65
CA ILE A 56 -11.91 1.85 21.68
C ILE A 56 -10.90 0.70 21.64
N GLN A 57 -10.43 0.23 22.80
CA GLN A 57 -9.48 -0.89 22.88
C GLN A 57 -10.03 -2.14 22.18
N MET A 58 -11.30 -2.49 22.44
CA MET A 58 -11.95 -3.63 21.78
C MET A 58 -12.01 -3.46 20.25
N LEU A 59 -12.40 -2.29 19.76
CA LEU A 59 -12.48 -2.02 18.32
C LEU A 59 -11.10 -2.11 17.65
N ILE A 60 -10.07 -1.56 18.28
CA ILE A 60 -8.69 -1.63 17.79
C ILE A 60 -8.24 -3.09 17.76
N MET A 61 -8.31 -3.80 18.89
CA MET A 61 -7.84 -5.19 19.00
C MET A 61 -8.58 -6.15 18.04
N ALA A 62 -9.88 -5.96 17.82
CA ALA A 62 -10.67 -6.79 16.90
C ALA A 62 -10.33 -6.55 15.42
N SER A 63 -9.73 -5.41 15.08
CA SER A 63 -9.36 -5.03 13.71
C SER A 63 -7.95 -5.44 13.30
N LEU A 64 -7.12 -5.89 14.25
CA LEU A 64 -5.70 -6.14 14.05
C LEU A 64 -5.37 -7.64 13.92
N THR A 65 -4.23 -7.92 13.30
CA THR A 65 -3.63 -9.27 13.35
C THR A 65 -3.06 -9.52 14.74
N THR A 66 -2.96 -10.80 15.15
CA THR A 66 -2.49 -11.21 16.48
C THR A 66 -1.14 -10.58 16.86
N ARG A 67 -0.21 -10.45 15.90
CA ARG A 67 1.11 -9.84 16.13
C ARG A 67 1.01 -8.35 16.48
N LEU A 68 0.21 -7.59 15.74
CA LEU A 68 0.03 -6.14 16.00
C LEU A 68 -0.78 -5.92 17.27
N ALA A 69 -1.80 -6.74 17.52
CA ALA A 69 -2.55 -6.75 18.77
C ALA A 69 -1.62 -6.93 19.97
N GLN A 70 -0.69 -7.91 19.92
CA GLN A 70 0.27 -8.15 21.00
C GLN A 70 1.14 -6.92 21.33
N GLN A 71 1.59 -6.18 20.31
CA GLN A 71 2.40 -4.97 20.50
C GLN A 71 1.64 -3.82 21.17
N LEU A 72 0.30 -3.82 21.10
CA LEU A 72 -0.55 -2.78 21.68
C LEU A 72 -1.10 -3.15 23.07
N MET A 73 -1.00 -4.40 23.51
CA MET A 73 -1.56 -4.84 24.80
C MET A 73 -0.95 -4.13 26.01
N ASP A 74 0.26 -3.58 25.88
CA ASP A 74 0.95 -2.86 26.95
C ASP A 74 0.39 -1.44 27.19
N GLN A 75 -0.50 -0.96 26.32
CA GLN A 75 -1.08 0.39 26.40
C GLN A 75 -2.25 0.45 27.38
N LYS A 76 -2.23 1.47 28.25
CA LYS A 76 -3.18 1.61 29.37
C LYS A 76 -4.58 2.00 28.93
N THR A 77 -4.69 2.85 27.92
CA THR A 77 -5.97 3.37 27.43
C THR A 77 -6.16 3.09 25.94
N GLY A 78 -7.41 3.15 25.47
CA GLY A 78 -7.71 3.03 24.04
C GLY A 78 -7.15 4.19 23.23
N THR A 79 -6.99 5.35 23.87
CA THR A 79 -6.34 6.53 23.29
C THR A 79 -4.84 6.29 23.09
N ASP A 80 -4.16 5.69 24.07
CA ASP A 80 -2.75 5.33 23.94
C ASP A 80 -2.54 4.25 22.88
N MET A 81 -3.42 3.24 22.82
CA MET A 81 -3.44 2.25 21.74
C MET A 81 -3.60 2.90 20.36
N TRP A 82 -4.48 3.90 20.24
CA TRP A 82 -4.68 4.63 19.00
C TRP A 82 -3.45 5.44 18.60
N ALA A 83 -2.82 6.14 19.55
CA ALA A 83 -1.61 6.91 19.31
C ALA A 83 -0.43 6.03 18.88
N GLU A 84 -0.20 4.89 19.54
CA GLU A 84 0.82 3.93 19.13
C GLU A 84 0.53 3.30 17.77
N LEU A 85 -0.74 3.01 17.47
CA LEU A 85 -1.12 2.53 16.14
C LEU A 85 -0.82 3.57 15.05
N CYS A 86 -1.09 4.85 15.32
CA CYS A 86 -0.71 5.95 14.44
C CYS A 86 0.81 6.02 14.24
N LYS A 87 1.60 5.94 15.31
CA LYS A 87 3.07 5.89 15.23
C LYS A 87 3.56 4.70 14.40
N ILE A 88 3.08 3.49 14.67
CA ILE A 88 3.44 2.28 13.90
C ILE A 88 3.08 2.47 12.42
N ASN A 89 1.94 3.10 12.12
CA ASN A 89 1.54 3.37 10.74
C ASN A 89 2.42 4.44 10.08
N GLU A 90 2.77 5.51 10.79
CA GLU A 90 3.68 6.55 10.32
C GLU A 90 5.10 6.01 10.12
N GLU A 91 5.59 5.17 11.05
CA GLU A 91 6.86 4.46 10.97
C GLU A 91 6.86 3.38 9.88
N ARG A 92 5.75 2.67 9.63
CA ARG A 92 5.65 1.78 8.45
C ARG A 92 5.54 2.55 7.15
N ASN A 93 5.09 3.80 7.20
CA ASN A 93 5.16 4.75 6.10
C ASN A 93 6.45 5.60 6.18
N ASN A 94 7.46 5.16 6.94
CA ASN A 94 8.71 5.89 7.07
C ASN A 94 9.44 5.97 5.73
N ASP A 95 10.31 6.96 5.64
CA ASP A 95 11.12 7.22 4.45
C ASP A 95 11.94 6.00 4.02
N ALA A 96 12.35 5.14 4.96
CA ALA A 96 13.03 3.89 4.66
C ALA A 96 12.14 2.92 3.86
N THR A 97 10.86 2.78 4.22
CA THR A 97 9.92 1.90 3.52
C THR A 97 9.55 2.47 2.15
N LYS A 98 9.39 3.80 2.05
CA LYS A 98 9.20 4.50 0.76
C LYS A 98 10.40 4.32 -0.16
N ALA A 99 11.61 4.53 0.35
CA ALA A 99 12.86 4.33 -0.38
C ALA A 99 13.01 2.87 -0.85
N GLN A 100 12.73 1.89 0.01
CA GLN A 100 12.77 0.47 -0.36
C GLN A 100 11.75 0.13 -1.45
N LYS A 101 10.53 0.69 -1.39
CA LYS A 101 9.52 0.52 -2.44
C LYS A 101 9.99 1.16 -3.75
N ALA A 102 10.60 2.35 -3.70
CA ALA A 102 11.16 3.03 -4.86
C ALA A 102 12.27 2.21 -5.52
N TYR A 103 13.22 1.67 -4.76
CA TYR A 103 14.27 0.79 -5.29
C TYR A 103 13.70 -0.47 -5.96
N ARG A 104 12.69 -1.09 -5.36
CA ARG A 104 12.02 -2.25 -5.95
C ARG A 104 11.37 -1.89 -7.28
N LEU A 105 10.64 -0.77 -7.34
CA LEU A 105 9.96 -0.30 -8.54
C LEU A 105 10.95 0.09 -9.66
N GLN A 106 12.07 0.73 -9.33
CA GLN A 106 13.15 0.97 -10.28
C GLN A 106 13.69 -0.34 -10.85
N GLY A 107 13.96 -1.32 -9.99
CA GLY A 107 14.40 -2.64 -10.44
C GLY A 107 13.36 -3.37 -11.31
N GLU A 108 12.07 -3.21 -11.02
CA GLU A 108 10.98 -3.72 -11.84
C GLU A 108 10.94 -3.04 -13.21
N LEU A 109 11.12 -1.72 -13.25
CA LEU A 109 11.18 -0.95 -14.50
C LEU A 109 12.31 -1.43 -15.41
N HIS A 110 13.51 -1.65 -14.86
CA HIS A 110 14.67 -2.13 -15.62
C HIS A 110 14.49 -3.55 -16.18
N ARG A 111 13.74 -4.41 -15.48
CA ARG A 111 13.52 -5.82 -15.88
C ARG A 111 12.26 -6.01 -16.71
N ASN A 112 11.42 -4.98 -16.84
CA ASN A 112 10.20 -5.07 -17.60
C ASN A 112 10.51 -4.99 -19.09
N HIS A 113 10.57 -6.14 -19.75
CA HIS A 113 10.83 -6.23 -21.19
C HIS A 113 9.56 -6.61 -21.95
N LEU A 114 9.32 -5.90 -23.04
CA LEU A 114 8.28 -6.25 -23.99
C LEU A 114 8.64 -7.59 -24.64
N ARG A 115 7.70 -8.54 -24.66
CA ARG A 115 7.87 -9.82 -25.35
C ARG A 115 7.85 -9.63 -26.87
N THR A 116 8.50 -10.53 -27.60
CA THR A 116 8.64 -10.48 -29.07
C THR A 116 7.33 -10.26 -29.83
N ASN A 117 6.22 -10.84 -29.34
CA ASN A 117 4.85 -10.65 -29.84
C ASN A 117 3.90 -10.14 -28.75
N GLY A 118 4.43 -9.38 -27.79
CA GLY A 118 3.67 -8.87 -26.66
C GLY A 118 2.76 -7.71 -27.02
N ASP A 119 1.77 -7.44 -26.17
CA ASP A 119 0.93 -6.26 -26.28
C ASP A 119 1.74 -5.00 -25.91
N VAL A 120 2.06 -4.20 -26.93
CA VAL A 120 2.77 -2.92 -26.77
C VAL A 120 2.00 -1.97 -25.87
N ARG A 121 0.67 -1.92 -25.98
CA ARG A 121 -0.15 -0.98 -25.20
C ARG A 121 -0.16 -1.36 -23.73
N GLY A 122 -0.37 -2.64 -23.42
CA GLY A 122 -0.26 -3.18 -22.06
C GLY A 122 1.13 -2.96 -21.46
N HIS A 123 2.18 -3.12 -22.26
CA HIS A 123 3.56 -2.84 -21.83
C HIS A 123 3.77 -1.37 -21.47
N LEU A 124 3.34 -0.44 -22.32
CA LEU A 124 3.40 0.99 -22.04
C LEU A 124 2.65 1.35 -20.76
N TYR A 125 1.43 0.84 -20.58
CA TYR A 125 0.66 1.06 -19.36
C TYR A 125 1.37 0.54 -18.11
N ALA A 126 2.00 -0.63 -18.18
CA ALA A 126 2.78 -1.16 -17.06
C ALA A 126 3.95 -0.23 -16.71
N MET A 127 4.70 0.26 -17.70
CA MET A 127 5.81 1.17 -17.46
C MET A 127 5.36 2.53 -16.91
N PHE A 128 4.29 3.13 -17.46
CA PHE A 128 3.75 4.39 -16.96
C PHE A 128 3.13 4.25 -15.56
N ARG A 129 2.51 3.11 -15.24
CA ARG A 129 2.06 2.82 -13.88
C ARG A 129 3.24 2.87 -12.90
N ILE A 130 4.36 2.23 -13.24
CA ILE A 130 5.56 2.25 -12.40
C ILE A 130 6.12 3.68 -12.27
N LYS A 131 6.15 4.46 -13.36
CA LYS A 131 6.55 5.89 -13.34
C LYS A 131 5.72 6.69 -12.34
N ASN A 132 4.40 6.55 -12.40
CA ASN A 132 3.48 7.29 -11.52
C ASN A 132 3.62 6.85 -10.05
N GLU A 133 3.76 5.55 -9.78
CA GLU A 133 3.99 5.07 -8.41
C GLU A 133 5.33 5.58 -7.84
N LEU A 134 6.35 5.76 -8.66
CA LEU A 134 7.64 6.33 -8.25
C LEU A 134 7.50 7.83 -7.92
N GLU A 135 6.69 8.57 -8.68
CA GLU A 135 6.37 9.98 -8.41
C GLU A 135 5.62 10.15 -7.09
N GLU A 136 4.61 9.31 -6.83
CA GLU A 136 3.87 9.30 -5.55
C GLU A 136 4.77 9.03 -4.33
N LEU A 137 5.87 8.31 -4.52
CA LEU A 137 6.86 8.01 -3.48
C LEU A 137 7.93 9.12 -3.32
N GLY A 138 7.85 10.21 -4.10
CA GLY A 138 8.83 11.30 -4.07
C GLY A 138 10.13 10.99 -4.83
N SER A 139 10.14 9.99 -5.71
CA SER A 139 11.28 9.60 -6.53
C SER A 139 10.96 9.69 -8.04
N PRO A 140 10.63 10.88 -8.57
CA PRO A 140 10.18 11.03 -9.96
C PRO A 140 11.26 10.64 -10.97
N LEU A 141 10.81 10.02 -12.08
CA LEU A 141 11.64 9.76 -13.26
C LEU A 141 11.49 10.90 -14.26
N SER A 142 12.61 11.47 -14.71
CA SER A 142 12.60 12.42 -15.81
C SER A 142 12.12 11.77 -17.11
N ASP A 143 11.59 12.59 -18.02
CA ASP A 143 11.10 12.08 -19.29
C ASP A 143 12.23 11.45 -20.14
N LEU A 144 13.46 11.97 -20.05
CA LEU A 144 14.62 11.36 -20.71
C LEU A 144 14.95 9.97 -20.15
N GLN A 145 14.92 9.81 -18.83
CA GLN A 145 15.11 8.49 -18.20
C GLN A 145 13.98 7.55 -18.61
N MET A 146 12.73 8.03 -18.66
CA MET A 146 11.60 7.21 -19.08
C MET A 146 11.74 6.74 -20.54
N VAL A 147 12.14 7.63 -21.45
CA VAL A 147 12.40 7.29 -22.85
C VAL A 147 13.52 6.26 -22.96
N ASP A 148 14.61 6.43 -22.22
CA ASP A 148 15.71 5.46 -22.19
C ASP A 148 15.24 4.07 -21.71
N MET A 149 14.50 4.01 -20.60
CA MET A 149 13.92 2.76 -20.10
C MET A 149 12.98 2.11 -21.12
N LEU A 150 12.14 2.91 -21.77
CA LEU A 150 11.23 2.43 -22.81
C LEU A 150 12.01 1.83 -23.97
N LEU A 151 13.05 2.48 -24.47
CA LEU A 151 13.88 1.95 -25.55
C LEU A 151 14.65 0.69 -25.14
N CYS A 152 15.15 0.62 -23.91
CA CYS A 152 15.82 -0.54 -23.35
C CYS A 152 14.87 -1.73 -23.16
N SER A 153 13.58 -1.48 -22.92
CA SER A 153 12.58 -2.53 -22.70
C SER A 153 12.16 -3.29 -23.97
N LEU A 154 12.40 -2.74 -25.17
CA LEU A 154 11.91 -3.32 -26.42
C LEU A 154 12.68 -4.60 -26.82
N PRO A 155 12.11 -5.51 -27.63
CA PRO A 155 12.84 -6.63 -28.22
C PRO A 155 13.98 -6.18 -29.15
N THR A 156 14.93 -7.06 -29.44
CA THR A 156 16.06 -6.81 -30.37
C THR A 156 15.72 -7.04 -31.85
N GLN A 157 14.43 -7.03 -32.21
CA GLN A 157 13.98 -7.20 -33.59
C GLN A 157 14.30 -5.96 -34.45
N VAL A 158 14.39 -6.14 -35.76
CA VAL A 158 14.77 -5.09 -36.73
C VAL A 158 13.92 -3.83 -36.58
N CYS A 159 12.59 -3.96 -36.53
CA CYS A 159 11.67 -2.82 -36.39
C CYS A 159 11.93 -1.99 -35.12
N TYR A 160 12.20 -2.63 -33.98
CA TYR A 160 12.51 -1.94 -32.73
C TYR A 160 13.92 -1.34 -32.72
N ASN A 161 14.90 -1.98 -33.36
CA ASN A 161 16.24 -1.41 -33.51
C ASN A 161 16.23 -0.17 -34.43
N GLU A 162 15.41 -0.17 -35.48
CA GLU A 162 15.19 1.02 -36.29
C GLU A 162 14.55 2.15 -35.48
N LEU A 163 13.56 1.85 -34.64
CA LEU A 163 12.96 2.83 -33.74
C LEU A 163 14.02 3.41 -32.80
N ARG A 164 14.81 2.57 -32.12
CA ARG A 164 15.94 3.02 -31.28
C ARG A 164 16.86 3.95 -32.03
N ARG A 165 17.26 3.58 -33.25
CA ARG A 165 18.16 4.39 -34.08
C ARG A 165 17.53 5.74 -34.42
N LYS A 166 16.26 5.76 -34.83
CA LYS A 166 15.55 7.00 -35.15
C LYS A 166 15.40 7.89 -33.92
N VAL A 167 15.07 7.34 -32.75
CA VAL A 167 14.92 8.14 -31.52
C VAL A 167 16.27 8.67 -31.04
N LEU A 168 17.32 7.85 -31.01
CA LEU A 168 18.65 8.24 -30.53
C LEU A 168 19.42 9.14 -31.51
N PHE A 169 19.23 8.97 -32.82
CA PHE A 169 20.04 9.61 -33.84
C PHE A 169 19.25 10.43 -34.87
N SER A 170 18.00 10.80 -34.59
CA SER A 170 17.15 11.65 -35.46
C SER A 170 17.77 13.02 -35.77
N SER A 171 18.82 13.43 -35.05
CA SER A 171 19.62 14.61 -35.40
C SER A 171 20.86 14.21 -36.21
N ASN A 172 20.72 14.18 -37.54
CA ASN A 172 21.80 14.14 -38.54
C ASN A 172 22.56 12.80 -38.74
N MET A 173 21.91 11.86 -39.44
CA MET A 173 22.55 10.64 -39.97
C MET A 173 23.57 10.89 -41.11
N SER A 174 23.58 12.10 -41.68
CA SER A 174 24.57 12.51 -42.70
C SER A 174 26.01 12.48 -42.19
N LYS A 175 26.22 12.64 -40.88
CA LYS A 175 27.55 12.65 -40.25
C LYS A 175 28.17 11.27 -40.05
N TYR A 176 27.37 10.21 -40.12
CA TYR A 176 27.80 8.82 -39.84
C TYR A 176 27.72 7.93 -41.08
N THR A 177 27.35 8.47 -42.24
CA THR A 177 27.43 7.74 -43.51
C THR A 177 28.84 7.96 -44.07
N PRO A 178 29.73 6.95 -44.11
CA PRO A 178 31.01 7.11 -44.76
C PRO A 178 30.74 7.44 -46.23
N ALA A 179 31.35 8.50 -46.76
CA ALA A 179 31.29 8.78 -48.17
C ALA A 179 31.82 7.54 -48.90
N LEU A 180 30.96 6.86 -49.65
CA LEU A 180 31.39 5.83 -50.59
C LEU A 180 32.31 6.53 -51.58
N GLY A 181 33.62 6.37 -51.35
CA GLY A 181 34.66 6.99 -52.16
C GLY A 181 34.44 6.63 -53.62
N ALA A 182 34.24 7.65 -54.45
CA ALA A 182 34.25 7.52 -55.88
C ALA A 182 35.58 6.87 -56.31
N ARG A 183 35.47 5.76 -57.03
CA ARG A 183 36.54 5.25 -57.89
C ARG A 183 36.24 5.68 -59.31
#